data_AF-A0A0F0GSH3-F1
#
_entry.id   AF-A0A0F0GSH3-F1
#
_cell.length_a   1.000
_cell.length_b   1.000
_cell.length_c   1.000
_cell.angle_alpha   90.00
_cell.angle_beta   90.00
_cell.angle_gamma   90.00
#
_symmetry.space_group_name_H-M   'P 1'
#
loop_
_entity.id
_entity.type
_entity.pdbx_description
1 polymer ?
#
loop_
_entity_poly.entity_id
_entity_poly.type
_entity_poly.pdbx_seq_one_letter_code
_entity_poly.pdbx_strand_id
1 'polypeptide(L)'
;MGAALFRIALAEPGTEAEVTIDGRGLRYRAERAKEAGAHNWHRAVCFALITGAPEDLAPLVLTGPAFAGPDGSAFSAYREALHAYLTGVEPEQAAQRALQQAERAVDWGFAMPPAVLLSQLVEGDEESFNLALADALEAHRAHYAVADRADDPDAALNLDILALACHARRRGWAVRVDSPYLPTSLLRAAEPF
;
A
#
# COMPACT_ATOMS: atom_id res chain seq x y z
N MET A 1 0.62 12.45 -8.36
CA MET A 1 -0.52 12.76 -7.48
C MET A 1 -0.67 11.62 -6.49
N GLY A 2 -0.49 11.88 -5.19
CA GLY A 2 -0.66 10.91 -4.09
C GLY A 2 -1.87 11.30 -3.24
N ALA A 3 -1.69 11.42 -1.92
CA ALA A 3 -2.74 11.85 -0.99
C ALA A 3 -3.46 13.16 -1.38
N ALA A 4 -2.78 14.08 -2.06
CA ALA A 4 -3.37 15.31 -2.59
C ALA A 4 -4.62 15.08 -3.46
N LEU A 5 -4.64 14.02 -4.28
CA LEU A 5 -5.81 13.66 -5.08
C LEU A 5 -7.03 13.37 -4.19
N PHE A 6 -6.81 12.64 -3.10
CA PHE A 6 -7.85 12.24 -2.17
C PHE A 6 -8.31 13.41 -1.29
N ARG A 7 -7.44 14.37 -0.98
CA ARG A 7 -7.86 15.64 -0.34
C ARG A 7 -8.81 16.44 -1.23
N ILE A 8 -8.49 16.57 -2.52
CA ILE A 8 -9.35 17.27 -3.48
C ILE A 8 -10.70 16.53 -3.63
N ALA A 9 -10.65 15.20 -3.71
CA ALA A 9 -11.85 14.38 -3.87
C ALA A 9 -12.73 14.30 -2.60
N LEU A 10 -12.15 14.54 -1.42
CA LEU A 10 -12.88 14.63 -0.14
C LEU A 10 -13.59 15.97 0.05
N ALA A 11 -13.02 17.04 -0.52
CA ALA A 11 -13.55 18.38 -0.33
C ALA A 11 -14.96 18.50 -0.91
N GLU A 12 -15.75 19.42 -0.34
CA GLU A 12 -17.13 19.63 -0.75
C GLU A 12 -17.19 20.01 -2.24
N PRO A 13 -17.96 19.28 -3.08
CA PRO A 13 -18.00 19.55 -4.51
C PRO A 13 -18.37 21.01 -4.82
N GLY A 14 -17.54 21.68 -5.61
CA GLY A 14 -17.73 23.09 -5.95
C GLY A 14 -16.98 24.09 -5.07
N THR A 15 -16.30 23.64 -4.00
CA THR A 15 -15.35 24.49 -3.24
C THR A 15 -13.94 24.41 -3.84
N GLU A 16 -13.01 25.18 -3.28
CA GLU A 16 -11.57 25.02 -3.54
C GLU A 16 -10.94 24.14 -2.45
N ALA A 17 -10.11 23.19 -2.86
CA ALA A 17 -9.25 22.40 -1.99
C ALA A 17 -7.81 22.90 -2.11
N GLU A 18 -7.20 23.25 -0.98
CA GLU A 18 -5.77 23.58 -0.92
C GLU A 18 -4.95 22.30 -0.72
N VAL A 19 -3.93 22.11 -1.56
CA VAL A 19 -3.00 20.99 -1.47
C VAL A 19 -1.57 21.47 -1.65
N THR A 20 -0.64 20.84 -0.96
CA THR A 20 0.79 21.08 -1.16
C THR A 20 1.38 19.98 -2.01
N ILE A 21 2.02 20.34 -3.12
CA ILE A 21 2.77 19.42 -3.99
C ILE A 21 4.18 20.00 -4.13
N ASP A 22 5.19 19.23 -3.74
CA ASP A 22 6.60 19.65 -3.82
C ASP A 22 6.87 21.00 -3.13
N GLY A 23 6.31 21.16 -1.92
CA GLY A 23 6.40 22.41 -1.14
C GLY A 23 5.59 23.60 -1.70
N ARG A 24 4.88 23.43 -2.82
CA ARG A 24 4.06 24.49 -3.43
C ARG A 24 2.59 24.29 -3.06
N GLY A 25 2.00 25.31 -2.44
CA GLY A 25 0.56 25.38 -2.21
C GLY A 25 -0.17 25.61 -3.53
N LEU A 26 -1.12 24.74 -3.85
CA LEU A 26 -1.94 24.76 -5.05
C LEU A 26 -3.41 24.71 -4.65
N ARG A 27 -4.26 25.40 -5.43
CA ARG A 27 -5.72 25.37 -5.27
C ARG A 27 -6.33 24.62 -6.44
N TYR A 28 -7.14 23.63 -6.13
CA TYR A 28 -7.90 22.87 -7.12
C TYR A 28 -9.39 22.95 -6.79
N ARG A 29 -10.22 22.91 -7.83
CA ARG A 29 -11.66 22.76 -7.63
C ARG A 29 -11.95 21.36 -7.07
N ALA A 30 -12.70 21.31 -5.99
CA ALA A 30 -13.15 20.07 -5.39
C ALA A 30 -14.17 19.39 -6.31
N GLU A 31 -13.83 18.19 -6.77
CA GLU A 31 -14.69 17.33 -7.55
C GLU A 31 -14.45 15.87 -7.18
N ARG A 32 -15.51 15.06 -7.21
CA ARG A 32 -15.36 13.61 -7.07
C ARG A 32 -14.73 13.06 -8.36
N ALA A 33 -13.42 12.90 -8.31
CA ALA A 33 -12.62 12.43 -9.44
C ALA A 33 -12.77 10.92 -9.64
N LYS A 34 -12.99 10.46 -10.88
CA LYS A 34 -12.93 9.03 -11.22
C LYS A 34 -11.52 8.47 -10.98
N GLU A 35 -10.54 9.35 -11.06
CA GLU A 35 -9.13 9.13 -10.78
C GLU A 35 -8.90 8.73 -9.32
N ALA A 36 -9.80 9.06 -8.38
CA ALA A 36 -9.74 8.62 -6.98
C ALA A 36 -10.22 7.15 -6.78
N GLY A 37 -9.99 6.30 -7.79
CA GLY A 37 -10.34 4.88 -7.75
C GLY A 37 -9.34 4.01 -6.96
N ALA A 38 -9.72 2.75 -6.73
CA ALA A 38 -9.02 1.80 -5.87
C ALA A 38 -7.51 1.65 -6.15
N HIS A 39 -7.11 1.63 -7.43
CA HIS A 39 -5.69 1.55 -7.80
C HIS A 39 -4.89 2.76 -7.31
N ASN A 40 -5.39 3.97 -7.54
CA ASN A 40 -4.71 5.20 -7.12
C ASN A 40 -4.77 5.38 -5.60
N TRP A 41 -5.84 4.91 -4.95
CA TRP A 41 -5.93 4.88 -3.50
C TRP A 41 -4.84 3.99 -2.92
N HIS A 42 -4.69 2.78 -3.48
CA HIS A 42 -3.70 1.82 -3.04
C HIS A 42 -2.27 2.38 -3.13
N ARG A 43 -1.91 2.95 -4.30
CA ARG A 43 -0.60 3.58 -4.49
C ARG A 43 -0.37 4.75 -3.52
N ALA A 44 -1.39 5.59 -3.30
CA ALA A 44 -1.29 6.70 -2.37
C ALA A 44 -1.06 6.21 -0.93
N VAL A 45 -1.70 5.11 -0.51
CA VAL A 45 -1.45 4.48 0.79
C VAL A 45 0.00 4.02 0.89
N CYS A 46 0.51 3.30 -0.13
CA CYS A 46 1.89 2.82 -0.09
C CYS A 46 2.89 3.98 0.04
N PHE A 47 2.68 5.09 -0.70
CA PHE A 47 3.51 6.28 -0.52
C PHE A 47 3.41 6.88 0.88
N ALA A 48 2.19 7.00 1.44
CA ALA A 48 1.99 7.53 2.78
C ALA A 48 2.64 6.65 3.87
N LEU A 49 2.63 5.33 3.70
CA LEU A 49 3.30 4.39 4.61
C LEU A 49 4.83 4.47 4.52
N ILE A 50 5.37 4.71 3.31
CA ILE A 50 6.81 4.93 3.10
C ILE A 50 7.24 6.25 3.75
N THR A 51 6.55 7.36 3.44
CA THR A 51 6.90 8.69 3.97
C THR A 51 6.60 8.83 5.46
N GLY A 52 5.61 8.09 5.96
CA GLY A 52 5.16 8.18 7.35
C GLY A 52 4.42 9.47 7.68
N ALA A 53 4.04 10.28 6.69
CA ALA A 53 3.38 11.57 6.88
C ALA A 53 1.89 11.38 7.27
N PRO A 54 1.48 11.67 8.52
CA PRO A 54 0.10 11.44 8.95
C PRO A 54 -0.94 12.22 8.14
N GLU A 55 -0.57 13.42 7.67
CA GLU A 55 -1.39 14.30 6.82
C GLU A 55 -1.64 13.74 5.41
N ASP A 56 -0.80 12.82 4.94
CA ASP A 56 -1.00 12.10 3.69
C ASP A 56 -1.92 10.88 3.91
N LEU A 57 -1.86 10.26 5.09
CA LEU A 57 -2.65 9.06 5.40
C LEU A 57 -4.13 9.39 5.71
N ALA A 58 -4.40 10.48 6.42
CA ALA A 58 -5.75 10.87 6.84
C ALA A 58 -6.83 10.86 5.72
N PRO A 59 -6.64 11.51 4.55
CA PRO A 59 -7.65 11.48 3.49
C PRO A 59 -7.86 10.07 2.90
N LEU A 60 -6.85 9.21 2.97
CA LEU A 60 -6.90 7.84 2.46
C LEU A 60 -7.72 6.94 3.40
N VAL A 61 -7.57 7.14 4.71
CA VAL A 61 -8.41 6.49 5.73
C VAL A 61 -9.88 6.87 5.56
N LEU A 62 -10.16 8.13 5.24
CA LEU A 62 -11.54 8.63 5.08
C LEU A 62 -12.20 8.20 3.76
N THR A 63 -11.44 8.04 2.68
CA THR A 63 -11.98 7.60 1.39
C THR A 63 -12.17 6.09 1.31
N GLY A 64 -11.12 5.33 1.62
CA GLY A 64 -11.05 3.91 1.32
C GLY A 64 -10.98 3.60 -0.19
N PRO A 65 -10.72 2.34 -0.56
CA PRO A 65 -10.54 1.92 -1.95
C PRO A 65 -11.80 2.03 -2.81
N ALA A 66 -12.99 1.96 -2.20
CA ALA A 66 -14.27 1.98 -2.90
C ALA A 66 -14.87 3.40 -3.09
N PHE A 67 -14.14 4.46 -2.72
CA PHE A 67 -14.68 5.83 -2.69
C PHE A 67 -15.27 6.31 -4.01
N ALA A 68 -14.54 6.10 -5.12
CA ALA A 68 -15.00 6.49 -6.46
C ALA A 68 -15.94 5.45 -7.11
N GLY A 69 -16.08 4.25 -6.51
CA GLY A 69 -16.86 3.14 -7.02
C GLY A 69 -16.33 1.78 -6.56
N PRO A 70 -17.07 0.69 -6.80
CA PRO A 70 -16.65 -0.65 -6.39
C PRO A 70 -15.36 -1.10 -7.09
N ASP A 71 -14.51 -1.82 -6.36
CA ASP A 71 -13.29 -2.42 -6.90
C ASP A 71 -13.58 -3.82 -7.45
N GLY A 72 -13.70 -3.94 -8.77
CA GLY A 72 -13.89 -5.21 -9.46
C GLY A 72 -12.59 -5.98 -9.76
N SER A 73 -11.44 -5.49 -9.31
CA SER A 73 -10.15 -6.14 -9.58
C SER A 73 -9.89 -7.32 -8.64
N ALA A 74 -8.95 -8.18 -9.01
CA ALA A 74 -8.48 -9.27 -8.16
C ALA A 74 -7.88 -8.80 -6.82
N PHE A 75 -7.53 -7.51 -6.72
CA PHE A 75 -6.81 -6.92 -5.58
C PHE A 75 -7.78 -6.32 -4.55
N SER A 76 -9.10 -6.35 -4.80
CA SER A 76 -10.11 -5.72 -3.95
C SER A 76 -10.02 -6.19 -2.50
N ALA A 77 -9.93 -7.50 -2.27
CA ALA A 77 -9.82 -8.08 -0.94
C ALA A 77 -8.56 -7.59 -0.19
N TYR A 78 -7.43 -7.44 -0.89
CA TYR A 78 -6.20 -6.91 -0.29
C TYR A 78 -6.34 -5.42 0.07
N ARG A 79 -6.93 -4.61 -0.81
CA ARG A 79 -7.15 -3.18 -0.55
C ARG A 79 -8.14 -2.95 0.58
N GLU A 80 -9.18 -3.78 0.68
CA GLU A 80 -10.10 -3.81 1.82
C GLU A 80 -9.36 -4.17 3.11
N ALA A 81 -8.49 -5.18 3.10
CA ALA A 81 -7.66 -5.54 4.26
C ALA A 81 -6.73 -4.40 4.69
N LEU A 82 -6.10 -3.72 3.72
CA LEU A 82 -5.24 -2.58 4.01
C LEU A 82 -6.04 -1.42 4.61
N HIS A 83 -7.24 -1.14 4.11
CA HIS A 83 -8.11 -0.10 4.66
C HIS A 83 -8.63 -0.45 6.06
N ALA A 84 -9.01 -1.70 6.28
CA ALA A 84 -9.41 -2.24 7.58
C ALA A 84 -8.28 -2.13 8.61
N TYR A 85 -7.05 -2.46 8.20
CA TYR A 85 -5.85 -2.26 9.01
C TYR A 85 -5.66 -0.78 9.41
N LEU A 86 -5.77 0.15 8.47
CA LEU A 86 -5.59 1.58 8.72
C LEU A 86 -6.70 2.20 9.58
N THR A 87 -7.92 1.68 9.49
CA THR A 87 -9.07 2.17 10.25
C THR A 87 -9.25 1.47 11.59
N GLY A 88 -8.63 0.29 11.78
CA GLY A 88 -8.85 -0.60 12.91
C GLY A 88 -10.20 -1.32 12.88
N VAL A 89 -10.94 -1.28 11.76
CA VAL A 89 -12.27 -1.90 11.65
C VAL A 89 -12.15 -3.29 11.09
N GLU A 90 -12.32 -4.31 11.93
CA GLU A 90 -12.28 -5.74 11.57
C GLU A 90 -11.06 -6.17 10.72
N PRO A 91 -9.82 -5.75 11.06
CA PRO A 91 -8.66 -5.97 10.21
C PRO A 91 -8.32 -7.46 10.03
N GLU A 92 -8.52 -8.29 11.06
CA GLU A 92 -8.28 -9.74 11.00
C GLU A 92 -9.19 -10.43 9.97
N GLN A 93 -10.50 -10.14 10.01
CA GLN A 93 -11.46 -10.71 9.07
C GLN A 93 -11.16 -10.26 7.62
N ALA A 94 -10.77 -9.00 7.44
CA ALA A 94 -10.41 -8.49 6.12
C ALA A 94 -9.11 -9.12 5.60
N ALA A 95 -8.08 -9.26 6.45
CA ALA A 95 -6.84 -9.97 6.12
C ALA A 95 -7.09 -11.43 5.73
N GLN A 96 -7.97 -12.14 6.46
CA GLN A 96 -8.34 -13.51 6.14
C GLN A 96 -8.99 -13.64 4.75
N ARG A 97 -9.83 -12.67 4.35
CA ARG A 97 -10.41 -12.61 2.99
C ARG A 97 -9.33 -12.35 1.93
N ALA A 98 -8.36 -11.47 2.21
CA ALA A 98 -7.24 -11.22 1.30
C ALA A 98 -6.37 -12.48 1.10
N LEU A 99 -6.11 -13.24 2.17
CA LEU A 99 -5.38 -14.50 2.11
C LEU A 99 -6.09 -15.54 1.24
N GLN A 100 -7.40 -15.74 1.45
CA GLN A 100 -8.21 -16.66 0.64
C GLN A 100 -8.23 -16.27 -0.84
N GLN A 101 -8.27 -14.96 -1.13
CA GLN A 101 -8.21 -14.48 -2.51
C GLN A 101 -6.83 -14.71 -3.15
N ALA A 102 -5.75 -14.51 -2.40
CA ALA A 102 -4.39 -14.76 -2.88
C ALA A 102 -4.18 -16.26 -3.18
N GLU A 103 -4.67 -17.16 -2.33
CA GLU A 103 -4.60 -18.61 -2.53
C GLU A 103 -5.33 -19.03 -3.82
N ARG A 104 -6.51 -18.46 -4.08
CA ARG A 104 -7.28 -18.72 -5.31
C ARG A 104 -6.63 -18.19 -6.58
N ALA A 105 -5.71 -17.24 -6.46
CA ALA A 105 -5.09 -16.53 -7.57
C ALA A 105 -3.68 -17.06 -7.93
N VAL A 106 -3.18 -18.08 -7.25
CA VAL A 106 -1.83 -18.67 -7.46
C VAL A 106 -1.55 -18.96 -8.94
N ASP A 107 -2.54 -19.49 -9.67
CA ASP A 107 -2.38 -19.91 -11.07
C ASP A 107 -2.77 -18.82 -12.09
N TRP A 108 -3.08 -17.60 -11.67
CA TRP A 108 -3.61 -16.56 -12.58
C TRP A 108 -2.52 -15.86 -13.40
N GLY A 109 -1.23 -16.18 -13.17
CA GLY A 109 -0.12 -15.75 -14.01
C GLY A 109 0.40 -14.33 -13.77
N PHE A 110 -0.12 -13.62 -12.76
CA PHE A 110 0.35 -12.31 -12.30
C PHE A 110 0.64 -12.31 -10.79
N ALA A 111 1.48 -11.38 -10.33
CA ALA A 111 1.82 -11.25 -8.92
C ALA A 111 0.66 -10.62 -8.13
N MET A 112 0.17 -11.33 -7.12
CA MET A 112 -0.77 -10.80 -6.14
C MET A 112 -0.03 -9.94 -5.10
N PRO A 113 -0.67 -8.91 -4.52
CA PRO A 113 -0.10 -8.18 -3.39
C PRO A 113 0.19 -9.11 -2.19
N PRO A 114 1.16 -8.74 -1.32
CA PRO A 114 1.68 -9.65 -0.29
C PRO A 114 0.70 -9.77 0.90
N ALA A 115 -0.39 -10.53 0.72
CA ALA A 115 -1.45 -10.70 1.72
C ALA A 115 -0.96 -11.32 3.04
N VAL A 116 -0.02 -12.26 2.97
CA VAL A 116 0.61 -12.87 4.15
C VAL A 116 1.38 -11.81 4.95
N LEU A 117 2.16 -10.96 4.27
CA LEU A 117 2.91 -9.89 4.95
C LEU A 117 1.99 -8.90 5.66
N LEU A 118 0.87 -8.54 5.03
CA LEU A 118 -0.14 -7.68 5.65
C LEU A 118 -0.81 -8.35 6.86
N SER A 119 -1.10 -9.65 6.80
CA SER A 119 -1.74 -10.34 7.93
C SER A 119 -0.86 -10.33 9.18
N GLN A 120 0.47 -10.44 9.02
CA GLN A 120 1.40 -10.37 10.16
C GLN A 120 1.43 -8.99 10.82
N LEU A 121 1.22 -7.91 10.04
CA LEU A 121 1.05 -6.56 10.59
C LEU A 121 -0.25 -6.39 11.37
N VAL A 122 -1.32 -7.04 10.92
CA VAL A 122 -2.63 -7.06 11.57
C VAL A 122 -2.55 -7.83 12.89
N GLU A 123 -1.92 -9.00 12.89
CA GLU A 123 -1.73 -9.87 14.05
C GLU A 123 -0.72 -9.28 15.06
N GLY A 124 0.14 -8.36 14.62
CA GLY A 124 1.15 -7.75 15.47
C GLY A 124 2.36 -8.66 15.72
N ASP A 125 2.59 -9.65 14.87
CA ASP A 125 3.68 -10.62 15.00
C ASP A 125 4.92 -10.17 14.22
N GLU A 126 5.89 -9.58 14.92
CA GLU A 126 7.16 -9.10 14.32
C GLU A 126 8.01 -10.25 13.75
N GLU A 127 8.01 -11.42 14.39
CA GLU A 127 8.84 -12.54 13.96
C GLU A 127 8.30 -13.13 12.66
N SER A 128 7.00 -13.45 12.66
CA SER A 128 6.32 -13.97 11.48
C SER A 128 6.28 -12.92 10.36
N PHE A 129 6.22 -11.63 10.67
CA PHE A 129 6.37 -10.56 9.68
C PHE A 129 7.71 -10.62 8.94
N ASN A 130 8.83 -10.83 9.66
CA ASN A 130 10.14 -10.93 9.02
C ASN A 130 10.26 -12.17 8.12
N LEU A 131 9.65 -13.29 8.52
CA LEU A 131 9.58 -14.50 7.68
C LEU A 131 8.75 -14.24 6.41
N ALA A 132 7.54 -13.69 6.57
CA ALA A 132 6.66 -13.34 5.46
C ALA A 132 7.29 -12.29 4.52
N LEU A 133 8.13 -11.39 5.05
CA LEU A 133 8.86 -10.40 4.26
C LEU A 133 9.91 -11.07 3.37
N ALA A 134 10.67 -12.01 3.91
CA ALA A 134 11.65 -12.77 3.15
C ALA A 134 10.95 -13.58 2.03
N ASP A 135 9.86 -14.26 2.34
CA ASP A 135 9.08 -15.02 1.37
C ASP A 135 8.48 -14.13 0.27
N ALA A 136 7.95 -12.96 0.63
CA ALA A 136 7.39 -12.02 -0.35
C ALA A 136 8.46 -11.48 -1.31
N LEU A 137 9.67 -11.19 -0.81
CA LEU A 137 10.80 -10.74 -1.63
C LEU A 137 11.31 -11.85 -2.56
N GLU A 138 11.33 -13.09 -2.08
CA GLU A 138 11.70 -14.25 -2.91
C GLU A 138 10.65 -14.54 -3.99
N ALA A 139 9.36 -14.44 -3.65
CA ALA A 139 8.28 -14.55 -4.61
C ALA A 139 8.35 -13.45 -5.69
N HIS A 140 8.67 -12.21 -5.30
CA HIS A 140 8.91 -11.10 -6.23
C HIS A 140 10.07 -11.42 -7.18
N ARG A 141 11.21 -11.85 -6.64
CA ARG A 141 12.37 -12.26 -7.43
C ARG A 141 12.02 -13.37 -8.43
N ALA A 142 11.31 -14.40 -7.98
CA ALA A 142 10.91 -15.52 -8.83
C ALA A 142 9.96 -15.09 -9.96
N HIS A 143 9.03 -14.18 -9.70
CA HIS A 143 8.08 -13.69 -10.69
C HIS A 143 8.76 -12.95 -11.85
N TYR A 144 9.78 -12.16 -11.55
CA TYR A 144 10.52 -11.34 -12.52
C TYR A 144 11.75 -12.03 -13.11
N ALA A 145 12.16 -13.19 -12.59
CA ALA A 145 13.25 -13.99 -13.16
C ALA A 145 12.86 -14.71 -14.48
N VAL A 146 11.60 -14.66 -14.90
CA VAL A 146 11.08 -15.38 -16.08
C VAL A 146 10.86 -14.42 -17.26
N ALA A 147 11.44 -14.76 -18.42
CA ALA A 147 11.29 -14.06 -19.69
C ALA A 147 11.73 -12.58 -19.64
N ASP A 148 11.21 -11.75 -20.55
CA ASP A 148 11.53 -10.31 -20.67
C ASP A 148 10.92 -9.44 -19.55
N ARG A 149 10.41 -10.05 -18.47
CA ARG A 149 9.83 -9.31 -17.32
C ARG A 149 10.89 -8.52 -16.55
N ALA A 150 12.16 -8.84 -16.71
CA ALA A 150 13.26 -8.14 -16.06
C ALA A 150 13.34 -6.64 -16.43
N ASP A 151 12.82 -6.25 -17.59
CA ASP A 151 12.79 -4.85 -18.05
C ASP A 151 11.57 -4.07 -17.56
N ASP A 152 10.66 -4.71 -16.82
CA ASP A 152 9.50 -4.05 -16.21
C ASP A 152 9.98 -3.10 -15.08
N PRO A 153 9.51 -1.84 -15.03
CA PRO A 153 9.82 -0.93 -13.93
C PRO A 153 9.53 -1.51 -12.53
N ASP A 154 8.51 -2.37 -12.41
CA ASP A 154 8.13 -3.01 -11.16
C ASP A 154 9.08 -4.19 -10.80
N ALA A 155 9.94 -4.64 -11.71
CA ALA A 155 10.94 -5.66 -11.41
C ALA A 155 11.96 -5.19 -10.37
N ALA A 156 12.26 -3.88 -10.33
CA ALA A 156 13.25 -3.29 -9.46
C ALA A 156 12.86 -3.36 -7.97
N LEU A 157 11.56 -3.20 -7.65
CA LEU A 157 11.04 -3.28 -6.29
C LEU A 157 9.53 -3.51 -6.28
N ASN A 158 9.04 -4.12 -5.22
CA ASN A 158 7.61 -4.21 -4.94
C ASN A 158 7.18 -3.08 -3.99
N LEU A 159 6.27 -2.21 -4.45
CA LEU A 159 5.85 -1.03 -3.70
C LEU A 159 5.12 -1.40 -2.40
N ASP A 160 4.34 -2.48 -2.39
CA ASP A 160 3.60 -2.93 -1.21
C ASP A 160 4.56 -3.48 -0.15
N ILE A 161 5.53 -4.31 -0.56
CA ILE A 161 6.55 -4.85 0.34
C ILE A 161 7.34 -3.71 1.00
N LEU A 162 7.80 -2.73 0.21
CA LEU A 162 8.54 -1.58 0.74
C LEU A 162 7.67 -0.75 1.71
N ALA A 163 6.42 -0.50 1.36
CA ALA A 163 5.50 0.27 2.21
C ALA A 163 5.25 -0.41 3.56
N LEU A 164 4.97 -1.72 3.57
CA LEU A 164 4.74 -2.48 4.79
C LEU A 164 6.01 -2.57 5.65
N ALA A 165 7.19 -2.77 5.04
CA ALA A 165 8.46 -2.81 5.75
C ALA A 165 8.84 -1.45 6.38
N CYS A 166 8.68 -0.35 5.64
CA CYS A 166 8.86 1.00 6.16
C CYS A 166 7.90 1.26 7.32
N HIS A 167 6.63 0.90 7.17
CA HIS A 167 5.63 1.08 8.21
C HIS A 167 5.93 0.27 9.47
N ALA A 168 6.34 -1.00 9.34
CA ALA A 168 6.78 -1.82 10.45
C ALA A 168 7.93 -1.17 11.24
N ARG A 169 8.93 -0.61 10.54
CA ARG A 169 10.03 0.13 11.19
C ARG A 169 9.52 1.35 11.96
N ARG A 170 8.61 2.13 11.38
CA ARG A 170 8.03 3.31 12.06
C ARG A 170 7.26 2.94 13.33
N ARG A 171 6.70 1.73 13.37
CA ARG A 171 6.06 1.14 14.56
C ARG A 171 7.06 0.57 15.58
N GLY A 172 8.36 0.64 15.31
CA GLY A 172 9.42 0.17 16.20
C GLY A 172 9.90 -1.26 15.94
N TRP A 173 9.41 -1.94 14.91
CA TRP A 173 9.84 -3.31 14.61
C TRP A 173 11.22 -3.36 13.95
N ALA A 174 12.00 -4.38 14.28
CA ALA A 174 13.25 -4.63 13.59
C ALA A 174 12.98 -5.38 12.28
N VAL A 175 13.21 -4.71 11.15
CA VAL A 175 13.25 -5.35 9.82
C VAL A 175 14.65 -5.91 9.59
N ARG A 176 14.76 -7.24 9.55
CA ARG A 176 16.03 -8.00 9.59
C ARG A 176 16.41 -8.61 8.23
N VAL A 177 15.53 -8.48 7.24
CA VAL A 177 15.75 -9.01 5.89
C VAL A 177 16.58 -8.03 5.07
N ASP A 178 17.63 -8.53 4.42
CA ASP A 178 18.43 -7.80 3.44
C ASP A 178 18.16 -8.36 2.04
N SER A 179 17.85 -7.48 1.08
CA SER A 179 17.47 -7.87 -0.27
C SER A 179 17.72 -6.74 -1.27
N PRO A 180 18.23 -7.04 -2.49
CA PRO A 180 18.34 -6.05 -3.57
C PRO A 180 17.00 -5.40 -3.94
N TYR A 181 15.88 -6.09 -3.69
CA TYR A 181 14.52 -5.62 -3.97
C TYR A 181 13.91 -4.82 -2.81
N LEU A 182 14.65 -4.62 -1.72
CA LEU A 182 14.25 -3.81 -0.56
C LEU A 182 15.28 -2.69 -0.33
N PRO A 183 15.09 -1.50 -0.95
CA PRO A 183 16.06 -0.41 -0.92
C PRO A 183 16.41 0.02 0.52
N THR A 184 17.62 -0.33 0.97
CA THR A 184 18.08 -0.10 2.35
C THR A 184 18.08 1.38 2.76
N SER A 185 18.34 2.30 1.83
CA SER A 185 18.32 3.76 2.10
C SER A 185 16.93 4.26 2.48
N LEU A 186 15.91 3.87 1.71
CA LEU A 186 14.51 4.19 1.99
C LEU A 186 14.04 3.52 3.27
N LEU A 187 14.40 2.24 3.44
CA LEU A 187 14.08 1.50 4.65
C LEU A 187 14.66 2.21 5.87
N ARG A 188 15.94 2.61 5.87
CA ARG A 188 16.62 3.31 6.98
C ARG A 188 16.01 4.67 7.31
N ALA A 189 15.56 5.42 6.30
CA ALA A 189 14.88 6.70 6.48
C ALA A 189 13.50 6.58 7.17
N ALA A 190 12.93 5.37 7.24
CA ALA A 190 11.70 5.09 7.99
C ALA A 190 11.95 4.98 9.50
N GLU A 191 12.33 6.09 10.13
CA GLU A 191 12.59 6.16 11.57
C GLU A 191 11.30 5.95 12.40
N PRO A 192 11.39 5.30 13.58
CA PRO A 192 10.28 5.22 14.55
C PRO A 192 9.68 6.58 14.89
N PHE A 193 8.38 6.62 15.19
CA PHE A 193 7.69 7.83 15.67
C PHE A 193 8.17 8.28 17.06
#